data_AF-A0A8C3X6T8-F1
#
_entry.id   AF-A0A8C3X6T8-F1
#
_cell.length_a   1.000
_cell.length_b   1.000
_cell.length_c   1.000
_cell.angle_alpha   90.00
_cell.angle_beta   90.00
_cell.angle_gamma   90.00
#
_symmetry.space_group_name_H-M   'P 1'
#
loop_
_entity.id
_entity.type
_entity.pdbx_description
1 polymer ?
#
loop_
_entity_poly.entity_id
_entity_poly.type
_entity_poly.pdbx_seq_one_letter_code
_entity_poly.pdbx_strand_id
1 'polypeptide(L)'
;MLLRPLRSWASRVFRCDGPGNPAFGPGSRRAQRWAWSQGKDRENEKEKKSVVLTEPVPKWRNVRGHNPLGLMYRDACRWGLTLQTYVQLTMLDQHTRMQTLPVRLMERSIHSARYVFVENLYRSGKMPEVDYAVLSEWFDWIMGNIDLSIDLIVYLQTTPETCYQRLKMRCREEEKVIPLDYLAAIHHLYEEWLIKGSLFPVAAPVLVIEADHDMQKMLELLEQNRHRILTPENRKLGP
;
A
#
# COMPACT_ATOMS: atom_id res chain seq x y z
N MET A 1 -4.77 -2.90 5.97
CA MET A 1 -3.72 -1.94 6.40
C MET A 1 -2.40 -2.70 6.37
N LEU A 2 -1.43 -2.34 5.52
CA LEU A 2 -0.16 -3.07 5.51
C LEU A 2 0.67 -2.72 6.76
N LEU A 3 1.21 -3.76 7.40
CA LEU A 3 2.18 -3.70 8.48
C LEU A 3 3.38 -2.82 8.06
N ARG A 4 3.80 -1.85 8.90
CA ARG A 4 5.00 -1.02 8.67
C ARG A 4 6.25 -1.86 8.28
N PRO A 5 6.47 -3.07 8.81
CA PRO A 5 7.55 -3.96 8.37
C PRO A 5 7.37 -4.65 7.01
N LEU A 6 6.16 -4.74 6.43
CA LEU A 6 6.00 -5.16 5.02
C LEU A 6 6.63 -4.15 4.07
N ARG A 7 6.71 -2.88 4.47
CA ARG A 7 7.49 -1.86 3.74
C ARG A 7 8.99 -2.15 3.83
N SER A 8 9.44 -2.72 4.95
CA SER A 8 10.83 -3.14 5.16
C SER A 8 11.14 -4.46 4.47
N TRP A 9 10.24 -5.45 4.46
CA TRP A 9 10.34 -6.67 3.65
C TRP A 9 10.29 -6.31 2.16
N ALA A 10 9.35 -5.48 1.73
CA ALA A 10 9.30 -4.94 0.37
C ALA A 10 10.49 -4.01 0.04
N SER A 11 11.27 -3.58 1.03
CA SER A 11 12.54 -2.89 0.80
C SER A 11 13.77 -3.80 0.88
N ARG A 12 13.70 -4.92 1.63
CA ARG A 12 14.77 -5.91 1.90
C ARG A 12 14.77 -7.09 0.94
N VAL A 13 13.61 -7.60 0.53
CA VAL A 13 13.50 -8.61 -0.54
C VAL A 13 13.83 -8.00 -1.91
N PHE A 14 13.75 -6.67 -2.00
CA PHE A 14 13.95 -5.89 -3.23
C PHE A 14 15.21 -5.01 -3.20
N ARG A 15 16.09 -5.22 -2.20
CA ARG A 15 17.51 -4.85 -2.21
C ARG A 15 18.31 -6.08 -1.81
N CYS A 16 19.30 -6.46 -2.61
CA CYS A 16 20.27 -7.46 -2.19
C CYS A 16 21.12 -6.87 -1.06
N ASP A 17 20.88 -7.25 0.19
CA ASP A 17 21.87 -7.05 1.26
C ASP A 17 22.84 -8.24 1.24
N GLY A 18 24.08 -7.98 0.83
CA GLY A 18 25.22 -8.86 1.12
C GLY A 18 25.53 -8.89 2.63
N PRO A 19 26.28 -9.89 3.12
CA PRO A 19 26.43 -10.14 4.54
C PRO A 19 27.10 -8.95 5.24
N GLY A 20 26.53 -8.57 6.38
CA GLY A 20 27.07 -7.53 7.25
C GLY A 20 28.50 -7.83 7.66
N ASN A 21 29.29 -6.79 7.81
CA ASN A 21 30.61 -6.88 8.42
C ASN A 21 30.66 -6.00 9.68
N PRO A 22 31.39 -6.43 10.72
CA PRO A 22 31.27 -5.91 12.08
C PRO A 22 32.08 -4.62 12.29
N ALA A 23 31.79 -3.99 13.42
CA ALA A 23 32.40 -2.77 13.93
C ALA A 23 33.94 -2.75 13.86
N PHE A 24 34.51 -1.59 13.53
CA PHE A 24 35.89 -1.22 13.89
C PHE A 24 35.97 0.29 14.21
N GLY A 25 36.67 0.58 15.32
CA GLY A 25 36.91 1.93 15.87
C GLY A 25 37.97 2.74 15.11
N PRO A 26 38.35 3.94 15.62
CA PRO A 26 39.04 4.95 14.85
C PRO A 26 40.57 4.79 14.87
N GLY A 27 41.22 4.94 13.72
CA GLY A 27 42.68 4.96 13.64
C GLY A 27 43.26 5.32 12.27
N SER A 28 43.76 6.56 12.15
CA SER A 28 45.03 6.95 11.49
C SER A 28 45.35 6.59 10.02
N ARG A 29 45.32 7.64 9.18
CA ARG A 29 46.29 8.10 8.13
C ARG A 29 47.00 7.13 7.16
N ARG A 30 46.81 7.46 5.87
CA ARG A 30 47.77 7.66 4.75
C ARG A 30 47.93 6.54 3.69
N ALA A 31 47.35 6.85 2.52
CA ALA A 31 47.75 6.62 1.12
C ALA A 31 48.54 5.36 0.70
N GLN A 32 47.97 4.60 -0.24
CA GLN A 32 48.67 4.05 -1.41
C GLN A 32 47.66 3.82 -2.56
N ARG A 33 48.11 4.14 -3.79
CA ARG A 33 47.40 4.08 -5.08
C ARG A 33 47.07 2.64 -5.51
N TRP A 34 46.33 2.55 -6.62
CA TRP A 34 46.24 1.47 -7.63
C TRP A 34 44.87 0.80 -7.77
N ALA A 35 44.04 1.41 -8.62
CA ALA A 35 43.36 0.75 -9.73
C ALA A 35 42.53 -0.53 -9.46
N TRP A 36 41.69 -0.55 -8.42
CA TRP A 36 40.67 -1.62 -8.21
C TRP A 36 39.37 -1.02 -7.64
N SER A 37 38.80 0.00 -8.30
CA SER A 37 37.47 0.54 -7.95
C SER A 37 36.67 0.96 -9.19
N GLN A 38 36.72 0.13 -10.24
CA GLN A 38 35.78 0.24 -11.38
C GLN A 38 35.06 -1.08 -11.67
N GLY A 39 35.40 -2.16 -10.96
CA GLY A 39 34.69 -3.45 -11.02
C GLY A 39 33.67 -3.65 -9.90
N LYS A 40 33.85 -3.00 -8.74
CA LYS A 40 33.02 -3.25 -7.54
C LYS A 40 31.69 -2.48 -7.52
N ASP A 41 31.60 -1.41 -8.30
CA ASP A 41 30.35 -0.65 -8.49
C ASP A 41 29.49 -1.22 -9.63
N ARG A 42 30.05 -2.04 -10.52
CA ARG A 42 29.30 -2.74 -11.58
C ARG A 42 28.65 -4.04 -11.12
N GLU A 43 29.12 -4.65 -10.02
CA GLU A 43 28.55 -5.90 -9.49
C GLU A 43 27.37 -5.69 -8.54
N ASN A 44 27.17 -4.47 -8.04
CA ASN A 44 26.04 -4.11 -7.15
C ASN A 44 24.83 -3.53 -7.89
N GLU A 45 24.91 -3.40 -9.22
CA GLU A 45 23.79 -3.13 -10.13
C GLU A 45 23.04 -4.42 -10.53
N LYS A 46 23.02 -5.43 -9.65
CA LYS A 46 22.13 -6.60 -9.80
C LYS A 46 20.67 -6.17 -9.61
N GLU A 47 20.14 -5.64 -10.71
CA GLU A 47 18.76 -5.67 -11.18
C GLU A 47 17.69 -5.44 -10.10
N LYS A 48 17.45 -4.16 -9.77
CA LYS A 48 16.30 -3.77 -8.96
C LYS A 48 15.03 -4.06 -9.75
N LYS A 49 14.37 -5.20 -9.50
CA LYS A 49 13.22 -5.66 -10.32
C LYS A 49 11.91 -4.93 -10.06
N SER A 50 11.81 -4.15 -8.98
CA SER A 50 10.56 -3.49 -8.62
C SER A 50 10.72 -2.14 -7.91
N VAL A 51 9.70 -1.30 -8.07
CA VAL A 51 9.48 -0.09 -7.29
C VAL A 51 8.32 -0.31 -6.31
N VAL A 52 8.46 0.19 -5.08
CA VAL A 52 7.41 0.13 -4.05
C VAL A 52 6.87 1.52 -3.79
N LEU A 53 5.58 1.72 -4.03
CA LEU A 53 4.85 2.94 -3.73
C LEU A 53 4.02 2.73 -2.47
N THR A 54 4.46 3.32 -1.37
CA THR A 54 3.72 3.27 -0.10
C THR A 54 2.57 4.28 -0.12
N GLU A 55 1.54 4.01 0.65
CA GLU A 55 0.40 4.92 0.80
C GLU A 55 0.87 6.30 1.25
N PRO A 56 0.42 7.40 0.62
CA PRO A 56 0.89 8.76 0.88
C PRO A 56 0.28 9.36 2.16
N VAL A 57 0.17 8.58 3.23
CA VAL A 57 -0.31 9.02 4.56
C VAL A 57 0.37 10.32 5.04
N PRO A 58 1.69 10.54 4.84
CA PRO A 58 2.30 11.82 5.19
C PRO A 58 1.66 13.02 4.49
N LYS A 59 1.27 12.89 3.21
CA LYS A 59 0.55 13.94 2.48
C LYS A 59 -0.83 14.19 3.07
N TRP A 60 -1.52 13.14 3.55
CA TRP A 60 -2.86 13.26 4.14
C TRP A 60 -2.87 13.81 5.56
N ARG A 61 -1.73 13.73 6.25
CA ARG A 61 -1.54 14.33 7.58
C ARG A 61 -1.09 15.78 7.53
N ASN A 62 -0.60 16.24 6.39
CA ASN A 62 -0.14 17.61 6.22
C ASN A 62 -0.43 18.12 4.80
N VAL A 63 -1.60 18.74 4.64
CA VAL A 63 -1.98 19.52 3.47
C VAL A 63 -1.86 20.99 3.84
N ARG A 64 -0.69 21.57 3.55
CA ARG A 64 -0.39 22.99 3.86
C ARG A 64 -0.71 23.36 5.31
N GLY A 65 -0.23 22.54 6.27
CA GLY A 65 -0.44 22.74 7.71
C GLY A 65 -1.70 22.08 8.28
N HIS A 66 -2.60 21.56 7.45
CA HIS A 66 -3.83 20.92 7.90
C HIS A 66 -3.69 19.39 7.89
N ASN A 67 -4.36 18.71 8.83
CA ASN A 67 -4.37 17.24 8.93
C ASN A 67 -5.75 16.67 8.55
N PRO A 68 -6.11 16.57 7.25
CA PRO A 68 -7.37 15.98 6.80
C PRO A 68 -7.65 14.59 7.37
N LEU A 69 -6.63 13.75 7.52
CA LEU A 69 -6.79 12.41 8.09
C LEU A 69 -7.29 12.49 9.54
N GLY A 70 -6.66 13.33 10.35
CA GLY A 70 -7.08 13.57 11.73
C GLY A 70 -8.45 14.25 11.83
N LEU A 71 -8.75 15.18 10.92
CA LEU A 71 -10.06 15.85 10.85
C LEU A 71 -11.19 14.85 10.56
N MET A 72 -10.99 13.91 9.63
CA MET A 72 -11.96 12.88 9.30
C MET A 72 -12.20 11.88 10.44
N TYR A 73 -11.17 11.50 11.21
CA TYR A 73 -11.38 10.66 12.39
C TYR A 73 -12.10 11.39 13.54
N ARG A 74 -12.05 12.73 13.58
CA ARG A 74 -12.79 13.55 14.56
C ARG A 74 -14.23 13.78 14.14
N ASP A 75 -14.45 14.12 12.87
CA ASP A 75 -15.76 14.36 12.29
C ASP A 75 -15.78 13.87 10.84
N ALA A 76 -16.18 12.61 10.69
CA ALA A 76 -16.26 11.94 9.40
C ALA A 76 -17.39 12.52 8.52
N CYS A 77 -18.46 13.04 9.13
CA CYS A 77 -19.57 13.65 8.39
C CYS A 77 -19.13 14.93 7.68
N ARG A 78 -18.33 15.75 8.35
CA ARG A 78 -17.84 17.01 7.78
C ARG A 78 -16.67 16.84 6.83
N TRP A 79 -15.74 15.95 7.15
CA TRP A 79 -14.43 15.84 6.48
C TRP A 79 -14.26 14.58 5.64
N GLY A 80 -15.27 13.70 5.61
CA GLY A 80 -15.27 12.47 4.81
C GLY A 80 -15.05 12.76 3.33
N LEU A 81 -15.88 13.61 2.73
CA LEU A 81 -15.73 14.03 1.33
C LEU A 81 -14.33 14.61 1.07
N THR A 82 -13.91 15.61 1.86
CA THR A 82 -12.62 16.30 1.69
C THR A 82 -11.43 15.33 1.71
N LEU A 83 -11.40 14.40 2.65
CA LEU A 83 -10.32 13.42 2.71
C LEU A 83 -10.40 12.46 1.51
N GLN A 84 -11.59 11.92 1.20
CA GLN A 84 -11.71 10.93 0.13
C GLN A 84 -11.38 11.49 -1.26
N THR A 85 -11.76 12.75 -1.55
CA THR A 85 -11.32 13.44 -2.78
C THR A 85 -9.80 13.53 -2.86
N TYR A 86 -9.14 13.92 -1.77
CA TYR A 86 -7.69 14.03 -1.75
C TYR A 86 -6.98 12.66 -1.81
N VAL A 87 -7.56 11.62 -1.18
CA VAL A 87 -7.09 10.24 -1.30
C VAL A 87 -7.15 9.80 -2.76
N GLN A 88 -8.30 9.96 -3.44
CA GLN A 88 -8.41 9.61 -4.87
C GLN A 88 -7.37 10.34 -5.72
N LEU A 89 -7.17 11.65 -5.53
CA LEU A 89 -6.13 12.41 -6.24
C LEU A 89 -4.73 11.85 -6.00
N THR A 90 -4.36 11.60 -4.74
CA THR A 90 -3.02 11.10 -4.42
C THR A 90 -2.79 9.65 -4.85
N MET A 91 -3.82 8.81 -4.85
CA MET A 91 -3.73 7.45 -5.38
C MET A 91 -3.63 7.46 -6.90
N LEU A 92 -4.38 8.35 -7.57
CA LEU A 92 -4.26 8.57 -9.01
C LEU A 92 -2.85 9.00 -9.40
N ASP A 93 -2.27 9.98 -8.69
CA ASP A 93 -0.86 10.39 -8.86
C ASP A 93 0.11 9.21 -8.73
N GLN A 94 -0.16 8.24 -7.85
CA GLN A 94 0.69 7.07 -7.73
C GLN A 94 0.52 6.08 -8.88
N HIS A 95 -0.70 5.91 -9.38
CA HIS A 95 -0.99 5.04 -10.53
C HIS A 95 -0.44 5.60 -11.84
N THR A 96 -0.50 6.91 -12.05
CA THR A 96 -0.05 7.55 -13.29
C THR A 96 1.43 7.90 -13.32
N ARG A 97 2.17 7.66 -12.22
CA ARG A 97 3.63 7.82 -12.22
C ARG A 97 4.27 7.01 -13.33
N MET A 98 5.38 7.50 -13.87
CA MET A 98 6.15 6.78 -14.86
C MET A 98 6.70 5.48 -14.27
N GLN A 99 6.51 4.35 -14.97
CA GLN A 99 7.07 3.08 -14.58
C GLN A 99 8.53 2.99 -15.01
N THR A 100 9.43 3.01 -14.04
CA THR A 100 10.88 2.92 -14.29
C THR A 100 11.42 1.50 -14.19
N LEU A 101 10.68 0.59 -13.53
CA LEU A 101 11.09 -0.80 -13.28
C LEU A 101 10.00 -1.79 -13.71
N PRO A 102 10.35 -3.06 -13.98
CA PRO A 102 9.41 -4.05 -14.52
C PRO A 102 8.17 -4.31 -13.66
N VAL A 103 8.29 -4.16 -12.34
CA VAL A 103 7.19 -4.40 -11.39
C VAL A 103 6.97 -3.17 -10.52
N ARG A 104 5.72 -2.76 -10.35
CA ARG A 104 5.30 -1.72 -9.41
C ARG A 104 4.40 -2.33 -8.34
N LEU A 105 4.86 -2.30 -7.10
CA LEU A 105 4.06 -2.70 -5.94
C LEU A 105 3.46 -1.46 -5.30
N MET A 106 2.14 -1.43 -5.14
CA MET A 106 1.43 -0.30 -4.55
C MET A 106 0.76 -0.74 -3.24
N GLU A 107 0.96 0.03 -2.17
CA GLU A 107 0.17 -0.12 -0.96
C GLU A 107 -1.21 0.51 -1.21
N ARG A 108 -2.23 -0.35 -1.32
CA ARG A 108 -3.61 -0.01 -1.70
C ARG A 108 -3.71 0.47 -3.17
N SER A 109 -4.94 0.78 -3.58
CA SER A 109 -5.27 1.25 -4.91
C SER A 109 -6.41 2.27 -4.85
N ILE A 110 -6.63 2.99 -5.95
CA ILE A 110 -7.80 3.86 -6.08
C ILE A 110 -9.12 3.07 -5.97
N HIS A 111 -9.14 1.81 -6.42
CA HIS A 111 -10.28 0.90 -6.20
C HIS A 111 -10.58 0.73 -4.72
N SER A 112 -9.58 0.44 -3.89
CA SER A 112 -9.81 0.29 -2.44
C SER A 112 -10.29 1.60 -1.79
N ALA A 113 -9.87 2.77 -2.30
CA ALA A 113 -10.39 4.06 -1.83
C ALA A 113 -11.90 4.17 -2.09
N ARG A 114 -12.36 3.82 -3.28
CA ARG A 114 -13.78 3.90 -3.67
C ARG A 114 -14.64 2.77 -3.09
N TYR A 115 -14.22 1.52 -3.27
CA TYR A 115 -15.01 0.32 -2.97
C TYR A 115 -15.01 -0.07 -1.49
N VAL A 116 -14.05 0.42 -0.72
CA VAL A 116 -13.98 0.15 0.72
C VAL A 116 -14.19 1.42 1.54
N PHE A 117 -13.37 2.46 1.37
CA PHE A 117 -13.42 3.61 2.28
C PHE A 117 -14.60 4.55 2.01
N VAL A 118 -14.84 4.92 0.75
CA VAL A 118 -16.02 5.72 0.37
C VAL A 118 -17.30 4.93 0.63
N GLU A 119 -17.34 3.65 0.25
CA GLU A 119 -18.48 2.76 0.54
C GLU A 119 -18.78 2.67 2.04
N ASN A 120 -17.76 2.51 2.88
CA ASN A 120 -17.93 2.48 4.33
C ASN A 120 -18.51 3.79 4.88
N LEU A 121 -18.03 4.94 4.40
CA LEU A 121 -18.56 6.24 4.84
C LEU A 121 -20.04 6.40 4.47
N TYR A 122 -20.42 5.94 3.28
CA TYR A 122 -21.82 5.95 2.85
C TYR A 122 -22.69 4.99 3.67
N ARG A 123 -22.31 3.70 3.77
CA ARG A 123 -23.07 2.69 4.54
C ARG A 123 -23.20 3.00 6.02
N SER A 124 -22.23 3.72 6.60
CA SER A 124 -22.29 4.16 8.00
C SER A 124 -23.07 5.46 8.22
N GLY A 125 -23.71 6.01 7.17
CA GLY A 125 -24.48 7.26 7.25
C GLY A 125 -23.63 8.51 7.46
N LYS A 126 -22.31 8.41 7.27
CA LYS A 126 -21.33 9.51 7.45
C LYS A 126 -21.04 10.27 6.17
N MET A 127 -21.61 9.85 5.05
CA MET A 127 -21.51 10.53 3.76
C MET A 127 -22.91 10.63 3.17
N PRO A 128 -23.41 11.86 2.92
CA PRO A 128 -24.65 12.07 2.20
C PRO A 128 -24.64 11.39 0.82
N GLU A 129 -25.81 11.01 0.33
CA GLU A 129 -25.96 10.35 -0.98
C GLU A 129 -25.38 11.19 -2.13
N VAL A 130 -25.57 12.52 -2.09
CA VAL A 130 -25.00 13.44 -3.09
C VAL A 130 -23.47 13.40 -3.11
N ASP A 131 -22.83 13.37 -1.94
CA ASP A 131 -21.37 13.32 -1.83
C ASP A 131 -20.83 11.97 -2.35
N TYR A 132 -21.55 10.89 -2.05
CA TYR A 132 -21.23 9.55 -2.55
C TYR A 132 -21.37 9.48 -4.07
N ALA A 133 -22.46 10.02 -4.64
CA ALA A 133 -22.68 10.06 -6.08
C ALA A 133 -21.58 10.84 -6.80
N VAL A 134 -21.23 12.04 -6.30
CA VAL A 134 -20.14 12.87 -6.88
C VAL A 134 -18.80 12.13 -6.86
N LEU A 135 -18.42 11.49 -5.75
CA LEU A 135 -17.18 10.71 -5.67
C LEU A 135 -17.21 9.45 -6.56
N SER A 136 -18.39 8.93 -6.85
CA SER A 136 -18.58 7.77 -7.74
C SER A 136 -18.42 8.18 -9.20
N GLU A 137 -19.12 9.22 -9.64
CA GLU A 137 -18.98 9.75 -11.00
C GLU A 137 -17.53 10.17 -11.30
N TRP A 138 -16.86 10.80 -10.33
CA TRP A 138 -15.45 11.16 -10.46
C TRP A 138 -14.55 9.92 -10.62
N PHE A 139 -14.79 8.88 -9.83
CA PHE A 139 -14.08 7.62 -9.93
C PHE A 139 -14.33 6.92 -11.28
N ASP A 140 -15.58 6.86 -11.73
CA ASP A 140 -15.97 6.23 -12.99
C ASP A 140 -15.35 6.97 -14.18
N TRP A 141 -15.32 8.31 -14.14
CA TRP A 141 -14.64 9.12 -15.14
C TRP A 141 -13.14 8.80 -15.20
N ILE A 142 -12.47 8.69 -14.04
CA ILE A 142 -11.06 8.30 -13.97
C ILE A 142 -10.85 6.92 -14.61
N MET A 143 -11.67 5.93 -14.24
CA MET A 143 -11.57 4.56 -14.74
C MET A 143 -11.81 4.47 -16.25
N GLY A 144 -12.65 5.33 -16.82
CA GLY A 144 -12.95 5.36 -18.25
C GLY A 144 -11.92 6.12 -19.10
N ASN A 145 -11.15 7.04 -18.51
CA ASN A 145 -10.26 7.94 -19.25
C ASN A 145 -8.76 7.71 -18.99
N ILE A 146 -8.41 7.00 -17.92
CA ILE A 146 -7.02 6.81 -17.50
C ILE A 146 -6.73 5.31 -17.40
N ASP A 147 -5.62 4.87 -17.99
CA ASP A 147 -5.16 3.48 -17.83
C ASP A 147 -4.64 3.26 -16.40
N LEU A 148 -5.43 2.49 -15.66
CA LEU A 148 -5.16 2.06 -14.29
C LEU A 148 -5.15 0.54 -14.19
N SER A 149 -4.67 -0.13 -15.24
CA SER A 149 -4.57 -1.58 -15.31
C SER A 149 -3.77 -2.17 -14.14
N ILE A 150 -4.27 -3.29 -13.61
CA ILE A 150 -3.67 -4.02 -12.51
C ILE A 150 -3.47 -5.47 -12.94
N ASP A 151 -2.27 -6.00 -12.75
CA ASP A 151 -1.95 -7.39 -13.10
C ASP A 151 -2.33 -8.39 -11.99
N LEU A 152 -2.24 -7.96 -10.72
CA LEU A 152 -2.46 -8.79 -9.55
C LEU A 152 -2.86 -7.95 -8.33
N ILE A 153 -3.84 -8.43 -7.57
CA ILE A 153 -4.19 -7.90 -6.24
C ILE A 153 -3.66 -8.87 -5.18
N VAL A 154 -2.77 -8.40 -4.31
CA VAL A 154 -2.32 -9.19 -3.14
C VAL A 154 -3.13 -8.77 -1.92
N TYR A 155 -4.02 -9.64 -1.47
CA TYR A 155 -4.86 -9.40 -0.30
C TYR A 155 -4.24 -10.04 0.95
N LEU A 156 -3.71 -9.20 1.84
CA LEU A 156 -3.26 -9.64 3.15
C LEU A 156 -4.44 -9.68 4.11
N GLN A 157 -5.02 -10.87 4.24
CA GLN A 157 -6.23 -11.10 5.04
C GLN A 157 -5.86 -11.22 6.51
N THR A 158 -6.52 -10.43 7.36
CA THR A 158 -6.31 -10.44 8.81
C THR A 158 -7.65 -10.27 9.51
N THR A 159 -7.81 -10.93 10.65
CA THR A 159 -8.95 -10.67 11.53
C THR A 159 -8.99 -9.22 12.02
N PRO A 160 -10.20 -8.64 12.23
CA PRO A 160 -10.35 -7.31 12.82
C PRO A 160 -9.64 -7.16 14.17
N GLU A 161 -9.64 -8.21 15.00
CA GLU A 161 -9.01 -8.26 16.32
C GLU A 161 -7.49 -8.12 16.22
N THR A 162 -6.85 -8.90 15.35
CA THR A 162 -5.42 -8.78 15.09
C THR A 162 -5.08 -7.41 14.52
N CYS A 163 -5.91 -6.89 13.61
CA CYS A 163 -5.73 -5.54 13.06
C CYS A 163 -5.79 -4.47 14.17
N TYR A 164 -6.74 -4.59 15.09
CA TYR A 164 -6.93 -3.68 16.21
C TYR A 164 -5.75 -3.72 17.19
N GLN A 165 -5.23 -4.90 17.51
CA GLN A 165 -4.01 -5.05 18.33
C GLN A 165 -2.80 -4.38 17.65
N ARG A 166 -2.62 -4.59 16.35
CA ARG A 166 -1.54 -3.96 15.56
C ARG A 166 -1.66 -2.44 15.49
N LEU A 167 -2.90 -1.93 15.41
CA LEU A 167 -3.20 -0.51 15.44
C LEU A 167 -2.80 0.10 16.78
N LYS A 168 -3.14 -0.55 17.91
CA LYS A 168 -2.70 -0.14 19.25
C LYS A 168 -1.18 -0.11 19.39
N MET A 169 -0.48 -1.16 18.92
CA MET A 169 0.98 -1.21 18.95
C MET A 169 1.63 -0.10 18.10
N ARG A 170 1.01 0.29 16.98
CA ARG A 170 1.51 1.36 16.11
C ARG A 170 1.41 2.75 16.76
N CYS A 171 0.46 2.93 17.68
CA CYS A 171 0.30 4.10 18.54
C CYS A 171 0.31 5.44 17.77
N ARG A 172 -0.40 5.52 16.65
CA ARG A 172 -0.62 6.81 15.95
C ARG A 172 -1.74 7.57 16.65
N GLU A 173 -1.49 8.85 16.94
CA GLU A 173 -2.44 9.72 17.67
C GLU A 173 -3.82 9.77 16.99
N GLU A 174 -3.86 9.90 15.66
CA GLU A 174 -5.13 10.00 14.92
C GLU A 174 -5.94 8.70 14.93
N GLU A 175 -5.29 7.56 15.17
CA GLU A 175 -5.90 6.24 15.06
C GLU A 175 -6.41 5.71 16.41
N LYS A 176 -6.07 6.36 17.53
CA LYS A 176 -6.51 5.95 18.88
C LYS A 176 -8.03 5.92 19.04
N VAL A 177 -8.74 6.72 18.24
CA VAL A 177 -10.20 6.88 18.29
C VAL A 177 -10.93 5.81 17.46
N ILE A 178 -10.20 4.95 16.72
CA ILE A 178 -10.81 3.99 15.81
C ILE A 178 -11.39 2.80 16.60
N PRO A 179 -12.72 2.56 16.57
CA PRO A 179 -13.34 1.44 17.26
C PRO A 179 -13.13 0.12 16.49
N LEU A 180 -13.27 -1.01 17.20
CA LEU A 180 -13.19 -2.34 16.59
C LEU A 180 -14.27 -2.53 15.51
N ASP A 181 -15.49 -2.04 15.76
CA ASP A 181 -16.61 -2.13 14.81
C ASP A 181 -16.31 -1.49 13.46
N TYR A 182 -15.54 -0.39 13.47
CA TYR A 182 -15.08 0.23 12.22
C TYR A 182 -14.13 -0.72 11.45
N LEU A 183 -13.21 -1.38 12.15
CA LEU A 183 -12.31 -2.35 11.52
C LEU A 183 -13.06 -3.58 11.00
N ALA A 184 -14.09 -4.04 11.73
CA ALA A 184 -14.96 -5.12 11.30
C ALA A 184 -15.74 -4.75 10.02
N ALA A 185 -16.31 -3.54 9.96
CA ALA A 185 -16.99 -3.03 8.77
C ALA A 185 -16.06 -2.96 7.55
N ILE A 186 -14.84 -2.44 7.74
CA ILE A 186 -13.82 -2.39 6.67
C ILE A 186 -13.41 -3.81 6.25
N HIS A 187 -13.23 -4.73 7.18
CA HIS A 187 -12.92 -6.13 6.87
C HIS A 187 -14.02 -6.77 6.03
N HIS A 188 -15.30 -6.63 6.42
CA HIS A 188 -16.42 -7.16 5.66
C HIS A 188 -16.49 -6.62 4.23
N LEU A 189 -16.20 -5.33 4.02
CA LEU A 189 -16.15 -4.75 2.67
C LEU A 189 -15.02 -5.34 1.81
N TYR A 190 -13.86 -5.63 2.39
CA TYR A 190 -12.80 -6.35 1.66
C TYR A 190 -13.21 -7.79 1.33
N GLU A 191 -13.86 -8.50 2.25
CA GLU A 191 -14.35 -9.87 2.01
C GLU A 191 -15.42 -9.91 0.92
N GLU A 192 -16.38 -8.98 0.94
CA GLU A 192 -17.41 -8.84 -0.09
C GLU A 192 -16.82 -8.52 -1.47
N TRP A 193 -15.80 -7.67 -1.50
CA TRP A 193 -15.16 -7.26 -2.75
C TRP A 193 -14.20 -8.32 -3.31
N LEU A 194 -13.23 -8.78 -2.52
CA LEU A 194 -12.09 -9.57 -3.00
C LEU A 194 -12.28 -11.08 -2.93
N ILE A 195 -13.18 -11.57 -2.07
CA ILE A 195 -13.41 -13.01 -1.87
C ILE A 195 -14.73 -13.43 -2.50
N LYS A 196 -15.83 -12.78 -2.13
CA LYS A 196 -17.16 -13.12 -2.65
C LYS A 196 -17.39 -12.62 -4.09
N GLY A 197 -16.71 -11.54 -4.48
CA GLY A 197 -16.86 -10.91 -5.80
C GLY A 197 -18.26 -10.36 -6.05
N SER A 198 -19.02 -10.06 -4.99
CA SER A 198 -20.47 -9.81 -5.09
C SER A 198 -20.84 -8.33 -5.21
N LEU A 199 -19.95 -7.42 -4.79
CA LEU A 199 -20.31 -6.01 -4.64
C LEU A 199 -19.72 -5.10 -5.73
N PHE A 200 -18.46 -5.34 -6.12
CA PHE A 200 -17.74 -4.50 -7.07
C PHE A 200 -16.87 -5.37 -7.99
N PRO A 201 -16.59 -4.92 -9.23
CA PRO A 201 -15.73 -5.65 -10.14
C PRO A 201 -14.31 -5.77 -9.57
N VAL A 202 -13.75 -6.97 -9.71
CA VAL A 202 -12.37 -7.25 -9.33
C VAL A 202 -11.49 -7.04 -10.57
N ALA A 203 -10.59 -6.06 -10.51
CA ALA A 203 -9.81 -5.62 -11.68
C ALA A 203 -8.72 -6.62 -12.11
N ALA A 204 -8.31 -7.53 -11.22
CA ALA A 204 -7.22 -8.48 -11.47
C ALA A 204 -7.36 -9.74 -10.60
N PRO A 205 -6.66 -10.85 -10.91
CA PRO A 205 -6.59 -12.00 -10.03
C PRO A 205 -6.20 -11.62 -8.60
N VAL A 206 -6.82 -12.26 -7.61
CA VAL A 206 -6.58 -12.00 -6.19
C VAL A 206 -5.73 -13.13 -5.60
N LEU A 207 -4.56 -12.77 -5.06
CA LEU A 207 -3.73 -13.63 -4.24
C LEU A 207 -4.00 -13.33 -2.77
N VAL A 208 -4.68 -14.25 -2.07
CA VAL A 208 -4.95 -14.15 -0.64
C VAL A 208 -3.77 -14.72 0.14
N ILE A 209 -3.28 -13.97 1.13
CA ILE A 209 -2.25 -14.40 2.07
C ILE A 209 -2.78 -14.16 3.49
N GLU A 210 -2.89 -15.24 4.26
CA GLU A 210 -3.24 -15.17 5.69
C GLU A 210 -2.15 -14.40 6.43
N ALA A 211 -2.55 -13.29 7.04
CA ALA A 211 -1.64 -12.33 7.62
C ALA A 211 -1.80 -12.17 9.13
N ASP A 212 -2.46 -13.10 9.81
CA ASP A 212 -2.61 -13.12 11.27
C ASP A 212 -1.37 -13.65 12.01
N HIS A 213 -0.40 -14.20 11.29
CA HIS A 213 0.84 -14.70 11.87
C HIS A 213 1.81 -13.59 12.33
N ASP A 214 2.85 -14.02 13.06
CA ASP A 214 3.97 -13.15 13.43
C ASP A 214 4.79 -12.71 12.22
N MET A 215 5.72 -11.77 12.45
CA MET A 215 6.52 -11.20 11.40
C MET A 215 7.35 -12.23 10.65
N GLN A 216 7.98 -13.17 11.34
CA GLN A 216 8.89 -14.13 10.75
C GLN A 216 8.14 -15.04 9.78
N LYS A 217 6.97 -15.53 10.20
CA LYS A 217 6.09 -16.31 9.35
C LYS A 217 5.58 -15.53 8.14
N MET A 218 5.29 -14.24 8.32
CA MET A 218 4.92 -13.38 7.19
C MET A 218 6.01 -13.27 6.14
N LEU A 219 7.29 -13.15 6.54
CA LEU A 219 8.39 -13.09 5.58
C LEU A 219 8.51 -14.40 4.79
N GLU A 220 8.33 -15.55 5.44
CA GLU A 220 8.32 -16.86 4.78
C GLU A 220 7.19 -16.97 3.75
N LEU A 221 5.96 -16.62 4.13
CA LEU A 221 4.80 -16.70 3.23
C LEU A 221 4.96 -15.80 2.00
N LEU A 222 5.52 -14.61 2.18
CA LEU A 222 5.76 -13.70 1.08
C LEU A 222 6.90 -14.15 0.18
N GLU A 223 7.95 -14.77 0.73
CA GLU A 223 9.04 -15.36 -0.07
C GLU A 223 8.54 -16.57 -0.86
N GLN A 224 7.72 -17.43 -0.26
CA GLN A 224 7.07 -18.55 -0.95
C GLN A 224 6.21 -18.09 -2.13
N ASN A 225 5.55 -16.93 -2.00
CA ASN A 225 4.72 -16.36 -3.05
C ASN A 225 5.47 -15.37 -3.96
N ARG A 226 6.78 -15.18 -3.79
CA ARG A 226 7.58 -14.17 -4.51
C ARG A 226 7.45 -14.28 -6.03
N HIS A 227 7.56 -15.50 -6.57
CA HIS A 227 7.44 -15.72 -8.01
C HIS A 227 6.07 -15.27 -8.53
N ARG A 228 4.99 -15.63 -7.82
CA ARG A 228 3.62 -15.26 -8.21
C ARG A 228 3.38 -13.74 -8.15
N ILE A 229 4.02 -13.06 -7.20
CA ILE A 229 3.90 -11.61 -7.02
C ILE A 229 4.68 -10.83 -8.08
N LEU A 230 5.86 -11.31 -8.49
CA LEU A 230 6.78 -10.57 -9.36
C LEU A 230 6.69 -10.93 -10.84
N THR A 231 6.17 -12.11 -11.14
CA THR A 231 5.93 -12.58 -12.49
C THR A 231 4.51 -13.11 -12.55
N PRO A 232 3.50 -12.21 -12.58
CA PRO A 232 2.13 -12.65 -12.83
C PRO A 232 2.09 -13.33 -14.20
N GLU A 233 1.63 -14.58 -14.24
CA GLU A 233 1.61 -15.43 -15.45
C GLU A 233 0.77 -14.85 -16.60
N ASN A 234 -0.04 -13.82 -16.31
CA ASN A 234 -0.88 -13.10 -17.26
C ASN A 234 -0.31 -11.74 -17.64
N ARG A 235 0.99 -11.63 -17.95
CA ARG A 235 1.45 -10.52 -18.79
C ARG A 235 0.74 -10.66 -20.13
N LYS A 236 -0.41 -9.97 -20.28
CA LYS A 236 -0.90 -9.62 -21.60
C LYS A 236 0.21 -8.75 -22.20
N LEU A 237 1.06 -9.39 -23.01
CA LEU A 237 1.87 -8.70 -23.99
C LEU A 237 0.87 -8.00 -24.91
N GLY A 238 0.52 -6.77 -24.55
CA GLY A 238 -0.17 -5.85 -25.44
C GLY A 238 0.76 -5.46 -26.59
N PRO A 239 0.17 -5.08 -27.73
CA PRO A 239 0.83 -5.00 -29.04
C PRO A 239 2.01 -4.02 -29.11
#